data_AF-A0A316GKW2-F1
#
_entry.id   AF-A0A316GKW2-F1
#
_cell.length_a   1.000
_cell.length_b   1.000
_cell.length_c   1.000
_cell.angle_alpha   90.00
_cell.angle_beta   90.00
_cell.angle_gamma   90.00
#
_symmetry.space_group_name_H-M   'P 1'
#
loop_
_entity.id
_entity.type
_entity.pdbx_description
1 polymer ?
#
loop_
_entity_poly.entity_id
_entity_poly.type
_entity_poly.pdbx_seq_one_letter_code
_entity_poly.pdbx_strand_id
1 'polypeptide(L)'
;MPVTTNVLGGGIAFNEWHAISFTRDFNGDGIGSGSRDGYFEFINVSANPIDIGGYELWVANSSATAMVLAHTVPVGTILAPSATYTIVSAQPGGGGSLTNVVGQGAIADVEFLQLTSVNTFLVDPANNFIVLTESGGEAFLTDDILSASLNPANLQGQDIVDLPAAESSVGRFPDGEADSWQNTQGPTPGEPNCFLAGTRIATPDGHVAVEDLRVGDTILSADGASVAVLWVGRQTVATRFAPADRLMPVCISAGALGDGLPLRDLRLTADHALMIDGVLVNAGALVNGTTIRPVPLDELGGSYTVYHIETEAHQVILAEAVPAETYIDYVGRQAFDNYGEYLALYGADRAIAEMGVPRITSARQLPPALRARLARDIAA
;
A
#
# COMPACT_ATOMS: atom_id res chain seq x y z
N MET A 1 -0.57 10.49 30.09
CA MET A 1 -1.75 9.93 29.38
C MET A 1 -1.26 9.63 27.98
N PRO A 2 -1.45 8.42 27.44
CA PRO A 2 -0.80 8.03 26.19
C PRO A 2 -1.32 8.93 25.06
N VAL A 3 -0.40 9.48 24.27
CA VAL A 3 -0.71 10.23 23.06
C VAL A 3 -1.01 9.19 21.98
N THR A 4 -2.27 8.76 21.82
CA THR A 4 -2.65 7.94 20.66
C THR A 4 -4.13 8.12 20.30
N THR A 5 -4.50 9.31 19.84
CA THR A 5 -5.64 9.45 18.91
C THR A 5 -5.23 10.29 17.71
N ASN A 6 -4.10 9.94 17.08
CA ASN A 6 -3.68 10.53 15.81
C ASN A 6 -4.51 9.96 14.63
N VAL A 7 -5.82 9.86 14.83
CA VAL A 7 -6.77 9.31 13.88
C VAL A 7 -8.04 10.17 13.85
N LEU A 8 -8.58 10.39 12.66
CA LEU A 8 -9.87 11.03 12.44
C LEU A 8 -10.97 10.01 12.19
N GLY A 9 -12.22 10.37 12.52
CA GLY A 9 -13.38 9.51 12.27
C GLY A 9 -13.31 8.12 12.91
N GLY A 10 -12.46 7.94 13.94
CA GLY A 10 -12.26 6.65 14.60
C GLY A 10 -11.28 5.69 13.91
N GLY A 11 -10.56 6.12 12.86
CA GLY A 11 -9.60 5.22 12.21
C GLY A 11 -8.77 5.77 11.04
N ILE A 12 -8.96 7.01 10.61
CA ILE A 12 -8.23 7.58 9.48
C ILE A 12 -6.94 8.23 9.94
N ALA A 13 -5.81 7.75 9.45
CA ALA A 13 -4.47 8.23 9.81
C ALA A 13 -3.69 8.62 8.56
N PHE A 14 -2.71 9.53 8.70
CA PHE A 14 -1.66 9.66 7.68
C PHE A 14 -0.89 8.35 7.58
N ASN A 15 -0.61 7.90 6.36
CA ASN A 15 0.09 6.66 6.06
C ASN A 15 1.46 6.88 5.44
N GLU A 16 1.50 7.67 4.36
CA GLU A 16 2.73 7.94 3.63
C GLU A 16 2.73 9.39 3.14
N TRP A 17 3.91 9.98 3.12
CA TRP A 17 4.13 11.31 2.58
C TRP A 17 5.41 11.32 1.75
N HIS A 18 5.34 11.98 0.60
CA HIS A 18 6.49 12.22 -0.23
C HIS A 18 6.44 13.63 -0.83
N ALA A 19 7.43 14.46 -0.50
CA ALA A 19 7.48 15.85 -0.94
C ALA A 19 8.53 16.15 -2.02
N ILE A 20 9.51 15.27 -2.28
CA ILE A 20 10.64 15.67 -3.15
C ILE A 20 11.45 14.56 -3.82
N SER A 21 11.60 14.73 -5.14
CA SER A 21 12.60 14.19 -6.08
C SER A 21 12.64 12.68 -6.32
N PHE A 22 11.64 12.19 -7.05
CA PHE A 22 11.84 11.07 -7.98
C PHE A 22 11.44 11.45 -9.40
N THR A 23 11.94 10.68 -10.37
CA THR A 23 11.60 10.76 -11.80
C THR A 23 10.27 10.07 -12.14
N ARG A 24 9.44 9.78 -11.14
CA ARG A 24 8.14 9.11 -11.33
C ARG A 24 7.04 10.15 -11.51
N ASP A 25 6.25 9.92 -12.53
CA ASP A 25 5.07 10.66 -12.91
C ASP A 25 3.87 9.97 -12.24
N PHE A 26 3.40 10.49 -11.11
CA PHE A 26 2.28 9.91 -10.35
C PHE A 26 0.93 10.42 -10.85
N ASN A 27 0.91 11.64 -11.39
CA ASN A 27 -0.30 12.30 -11.88
C ASN A 27 -0.56 12.06 -13.38
N GLY A 28 0.34 11.39 -14.09
CA GLY A 28 0.19 10.99 -15.50
C GLY A 28 0.32 12.12 -16.50
N ASP A 29 0.95 13.24 -16.15
CA ASP A 29 1.14 14.40 -17.03
C ASP A 29 2.35 14.26 -17.99
N GLY A 30 3.12 13.18 -17.85
CA GLY A 30 4.31 12.87 -18.62
C GLY A 30 5.60 13.49 -18.08
N ILE A 31 5.58 14.16 -16.92
CA ILE A 31 6.70 14.89 -16.33
C ILE A 31 6.89 14.49 -14.87
N GLY A 32 7.69 13.45 -14.60
CA GLY A 32 8.05 13.08 -13.23
C GLY A 32 8.96 14.10 -12.54
N SER A 33 8.42 14.85 -11.58
CA SER A 33 9.15 15.83 -10.78
C SER A 33 8.61 15.98 -9.36
N GLY A 34 9.49 16.16 -8.37
CA GLY A 34 9.10 16.21 -6.96
C GLY A 34 8.04 17.25 -6.58
N SER A 35 8.02 18.43 -7.21
CA SER A 35 7.01 19.46 -6.90
C SER A 35 5.67 19.24 -7.62
N ARG A 36 5.64 18.43 -8.69
CA ARG A 36 4.43 18.11 -9.46
C ARG A 36 3.87 16.73 -9.19
N ASP A 37 4.66 15.85 -8.59
CA ASP A 37 4.32 14.45 -8.34
C ASP A 37 4.48 14.05 -6.87
N GLY A 38 4.60 15.02 -5.96
CA GLY A 38 4.48 14.76 -4.53
C GLY A 38 3.09 14.24 -4.18
N TYR A 39 2.97 13.51 -3.07
CA TYR A 39 1.67 12.98 -2.63
C TYR A 39 1.56 12.91 -1.11
N PHE A 40 0.31 12.88 -0.65
CA PHE A 40 -0.08 12.45 0.68
C PHE A 40 -0.97 11.22 0.57
N GLU A 41 -0.78 10.25 1.45
CA GLU A 41 -1.62 9.06 1.55
C GLU A 41 -2.18 8.93 2.97
N PHE A 42 -3.48 8.64 3.05
CA PHE A 42 -4.15 8.29 4.30
C PHE A 42 -4.61 6.84 4.24
N ILE A 43 -4.71 6.21 5.41
CA ILE A 43 -5.14 4.83 5.56
C ILE A 43 -6.24 4.72 6.62
N ASN A 44 -7.16 3.79 6.41
CA ASN A 44 -8.09 3.37 7.44
C ASN A 44 -7.44 2.25 8.30
N VAL A 45 -6.99 2.58 9.51
CA VAL A 45 -6.42 1.61 10.46
C VAL A 45 -7.49 0.92 11.32
N SER A 46 -8.77 1.24 11.15
CA SER A 46 -9.85 0.61 11.91
C SER A 46 -10.32 -0.69 11.26
N ALA A 47 -11.06 -1.48 12.03
CA ALA A 47 -11.68 -2.72 11.55
C ALA A 47 -12.97 -2.49 10.74
N ASN A 48 -13.44 -1.23 10.57
CA ASN A 48 -14.70 -0.93 9.90
C ASN A 48 -14.49 0.03 8.73
N PRO A 49 -15.31 -0.02 7.67
CA PRO A 49 -15.33 1.02 6.64
C PRO A 49 -15.67 2.38 7.24
N ILE A 50 -15.01 3.43 6.76
CA ILE A 50 -15.25 4.82 7.19
C ILE A 50 -15.64 5.65 5.96
N ASP A 51 -16.72 6.42 6.07
CA ASP A 51 -17.07 7.43 5.07
C ASP A 51 -16.14 8.64 5.26
N ILE A 52 -15.26 8.85 4.29
CA ILE A 52 -14.32 9.97 4.24
C ILE A 52 -14.81 11.08 3.29
N GLY A 53 -16.05 10.99 2.80
CA GLY A 53 -16.64 12.01 1.96
C GLY A 53 -16.70 13.37 2.65
N GLY A 54 -16.17 14.39 1.96
CA GLY A 54 -16.08 15.74 2.50
C GLY A 54 -14.88 15.98 3.43
N TYR A 55 -13.98 15.01 3.59
CA TYR A 55 -12.70 15.28 4.26
C TYR A 55 -11.88 16.24 3.40
N GLU A 56 -11.16 17.15 4.04
CA GLU A 56 -10.35 18.16 3.38
C GLU A 56 -8.87 18.03 3.72
N LEU A 57 -8.02 18.09 2.70
CA LEU A 57 -6.58 18.23 2.86
C LEU A 57 -6.21 19.71 2.70
N TRP A 58 -5.57 20.28 3.71
CA TRP A 58 -5.03 21.64 3.69
C TRP A 58 -3.51 21.60 3.78
N VAL A 59 -2.86 22.36 2.90
CA VAL A 59 -1.39 22.40 2.78
C VAL A 59 -0.89 23.85 2.79
N ALA A 60 0.37 24.04 3.15
CA ALA A 60 1.02 25.33 3.03
C ALA A 60 1.18 25.74 1.56
N ASN A 61 0.82 26.98 1.23
CA ASN A 61 1.02 27.55 -0.11
C ASN A 61 2.50 27.82 -0.42
N SER A 62 2.83 28.11 -1.69
CA SER A 62 4.21 28.26 -2.18
C SER A 62 5.11 29.30 -1.48
N SER A 63 4.53 30.21 -0.69
CA SER A 63 5.24 31.19 0.12
C SER A 63 5.30 30.86 1.61
N ALA A 64 4.72 29.73 2.04
CA ALA A 64 4.55 29.30 3.43
C ALA A 64 3.84 30.31 4.35
N THR A 65 3.08 31.25 3.77
CA THR A 65 2.45 32.35 4.53
C THR A 65 0.97 32.14 4.79
N ALA A 66 0.35 31.15 4.15
CA ALA A 66 -1.06 30.81 4.33
C ALA A 66 -1.32 29.34 3.97
N MET A 67 -2.31 28.73 4.64
CA MET A 67 -2.84 27.44 4.26
C MET A 67 -3.82 27.57 3.09
N VAL A 68 -3.78 26.60 2.18
CA VAL A 68 -4.70 26.47 1.05
C VAL A 68 -5.35 25.11 1.07
N LEU A 69 -6.64 25.07 0.70
CA LEU A 69 -7.35 23.83 0.48
C LEU A 69 -6.77 23.14 -0.75
N ALA A 70 -6.10 22.01 -0.55
CA ALA A 70 -5.54 21.19 -1.62
C ALA A 70 -6.62 20.35 -2.30
N HIS A 71 -7.46 19.71 -1.49
CA HIS A 71 -8.42 18.73 -1.99
C HIS A 71 -9.57 18.53 -1.02
N THR A 72 -10.76 18.30 -1.57
CA THR A 72 -11.92 17.81 -0.82
C THR A 72 -12.28 16.44 -1.37
N VAL A 73 -12.29 15.43 -0.50
CA VAL A 73 -12.67 14.07 -0.86
C VAL A 73 -14.14 14.07 -1.32
N PRO A 74 -14.46 13.48 -2.49
CA PRO A 74 -15.83 13.46 -3.00
C PRO A 74 -16.83 12.86 -1.99
N VAL A 75 -18.03 13.42 -1.92
CA VAL A 75 -19.10 12.92 -1.03
C VAL A 75 -19.44 11.46 -1.36
N GLY A 76 -19.60 10.63 -0.33
CA GLY A 76 -19.91 9.21 -0.46
C GLY A 76 -18.69 8.31 -0.70
N THR A 77 -17.48 8.86 -0.58
CA THR A 77 -16.24 8.09 -0.64
C THR A 77 -16.10 7.26 0.63
N ILE A 78 -16.24 5.94 0.51
CA ILE A 78 -16.08 4.99 1.63
C ILE A 78 -14.71 4.33 1.52
N LEU A 79 -13.91 4.47 2.58
CA LEU A 79 -12.60 3.84 2.70
C LEU A 79 -12.71 2.56 3.56
N ALA A 80 -12.50 1.40 2.94
CA ALA A 80 -12.54 0.10 3.61
C ALA A 80 -11.39 -0.04 4.63
N PRO A 81 -11.46 -0.99 5.58
CA PRO A 81 -10.33 -1.33 6.46
C PRO A 81 -9.06 -1.55 5.66
N SER A 82 -7.95 -0.98 6.13
CA SER A 82 -6.62 -1.03 5.52
C SER A 82 -6.51 -0.46 4.09
N ALA A 83 -7.60 0.07 3.51
CA ALA A 83 -7.54 0.77 2.23
C ALA A 83 -6.92 2.16 2.38
N THR A 84 -6.30 2.64 1.31
CA THR A 84 -5.66 3.95 1.24
C THR A 84 -6.41 4.93 0.34
N TYR A 85 -6.28 6.22 0.67
CA TYR A 85 -6.69 7.33 -0.18
C TYR A 85 -5.48 8.23 -0.45
N THR A 86 -5.08 8.35 -1.71
CA THR A 86 -3.86 9.06 -2.11
C THR A 86 -4.20 10.31 -2.89
N ILE A 87 -3.62 11.44 -2.48
CA ILE A 87 -3.76 12.72 -3.16
C ILE A 87 -2.42 13.08 -3.76
N VAL A 88 -2.37 13.19 -5.08
CA VAL A 88 -1.17 13.53 -5.84
C VAL A 88 -1.22 15.00 -6.26
N SER A 89 -0.10 15.69 -6.14
CA SER A 89 0.11 17.06 -6.62
C SER A 89 -0.11 17.15 -8.14
N ALA A 90 -0.45 18.33 -8.62
CA ALA A 90 -0.34 18.74 -10.01
C ALA A 90 -0.10 20.26 -10.06
N GLN A 91 0.43 20.76 -11.18
CA GLN A 91 0.46 22.22 -11.35
C GLN A 91 -0.96 22.76 -11.46
N PRO A 92 -1.28 23.92 -10.86
CA PRO A 92 -2.52 24.66 -11.10
C PRO A 92 -2.88 24.74 -12.59
N GLY A 93 -4.02 24.14 -12.98
CA GLY A 93 -4.50 24.02 -14.35
C GLY A 93 -3.94 22.83 -15.15
N GLY A 94 -3.18 21.94 -14.51
CA GLY A 94 -2.64 20.71 -15.08
C GLY A 94 -3.68 19.60 -15.10
N GLY A 95 -3.76 18.87 -16.21
CA GLY A 95 -4.59 17.67 -16.32
C GLY A 95 -3.72 16.41 -16.29
N GLY A 96 -4.29 15.30 -15.82
CA GLY A 96 -3.58 14.02 -15.73
C GLY A 96 -4.51 12.87 -15.35
N SER A 97 -3.94 11.67 -15.25
CA SER A 97 -4.58 10.47 -14.71
C SER A 97 -3.61 9.83 -13.73
N LEU A 98 -4.11 9.30 -12.62
CA LEU A 98 -3.28 8.57 -11.67
C LEU A 98 -2.66 7.34 -12.35
N THR A 99 -1.33 7.32 -12.56
CA THR A 99 -0.63 6.25 -13.29
C THR A 99 0.20 5.35 -12.39
N ASN A 100 0.40 5.73 -11.12
CA ASN A 100 1.23 5.00 -10.16
C ASN A 100 0.68 5.10 -8.73
N VAL A 101 -0.65 5.10 -8.57
CA VAL A 101 -1.33 5.16 -7.27
C VAL A 101 -2.17 3.90 -7.07
N VAL A 102 -2.19 3.43 -5.83
CA VAL A 102 -2.97 2.27 -5.34
C VAL A 102 -4.06 2.78 -4.40
N GLY A 103 -5.15 2.03 -4.30
CA GLY A 103 -6.35 2.48 -3.59
C GLY A 103 -7.15 3.54 -4.33
N GLN A 104 -7.92 4.30 -3.57
CA GLN A 104 -8.67 5.44 -4.09
C GLN A 104 -7.74 6.65 -4.14
N GLY A 105 -7.99 7.60 -5.04
CA GLY A 105 -7.16 8.79 -5.05
C GLY A 105 -7.68 9.89 -5.94
N ALA A 106 -6.98 11.01 -5.89
CA ALA A 106 -7.26 12.17 -6.72
C ALA A 106 -5.97 12.91 -7.07
N ILE A 107 -6.05 13.66 -8.17
CA ILE A 107 -5.07 14.68 -8.49
C ILE A 107 -5.59 15.98 -7.89
N ALA A 108 -4.79 16.58 -7.02
CA ALA A 108 -5.04 17.90 -6.44
C ALA A 108 -4.33 18.95 -7.28
N ASP A 109 -5.07 19.98 -7.69
CA ASP A 109 -4.58 21.08 -8.50
C ASP A 109 -3.80 22.10 -7.64
N VAL A 110 -2.75 21.61 -6.98
CA VAL A 110 -1.96 22.35 -5.99
C VAL A 110 -0.51 21.88 -6.06
N GLU A 111 0.41 22.81 -5.88
CA GLU A 111 1.83 22.49 -5.72
C GLU A 111 2.10 22.15 -4.26
N PHE A 112 2.36 20.88 -3.96
CA PHE A 112 2.88 20.50 -2.65
C PHE A 112 4.29 21.03 -2.50
N LEU A 113 4.47 21.95 -1.56
CA LEU A 113 5.76 22.59 -1.38
C LEU A 113 6.82 21.67 -0.79
N GLN A 114 8.05 21.94 -1.23
CA GLN A 114 9.30 21.50 -0.61
C GLN A 114 9.62 22.41 0.58
N LEU A 115 9.04 22.18 1.76
CA LEU A 115 9.49 22.91 2.96
C LEU A 115 10.06 21.94 3.98
N THR A 116 11.10 22.41 4.65
CA THR A 116 11.72 21.81 5.84
C THR A 116 10.92 22.11 7.13
N SER A 117 9.67 22.56 7.00
CA SER A 117 8.80 23.09 8.06
C SER A 117 7.32 23.08 7.65
N VAL A 118 6.74 21.92 7.28
CA VAL A 118 5.33 21.85 6.86
C VAL A 118 4.40 21.51 8.02
N ASN A 119 3.26 22.20 8.10
CA ASN A 119 2.05 21.72 8.76
C ASN A 119 1.01 21.39 7.69
N THR A 120 0.67 20.12 7.56
CA THR A 120 -0.42 19.64 6.70
C THR A 120 -1.59 19.21 7.58
N PHE A 121 -2.81 19.60 7.23
CA PHE A 121 -4.01 19.23 7.96
C PHE A 121 -4.88 18.30 7.15
N LEU A 122 -5.26 17.18 7.76
CA LEU A 122 -6.44 16.45 7.33
C LEU A 122 -7.59 16.86 8.23
N VAL A 123 -8.73 17.22 7.65
CA VAL A 123 -9.89 17.77 8.36
C VAL A 123 -11.14 16.96 8.02
N ASP A 124 -11.93 16.59 9.01
CA ASP A 124 -13.23 15.94 8.81
C ASP A 124 -14.38 16.97 8.70
N PRO A 125 -15.58 16.57 8.22
CA PRO A 125 -16.74 17.49 8.11
C PRO A 125 -17.23 18.08 9.45
N ALA A 126 -16.80 17.54 10.58
CA ALA A 126 -17.09 18.08 11.91
C ALA A 126 -16.04 19.12 12.36
N ASN A 127 -15.11 19.51 11.48
CA ASN A 127 -13.97 20.39 11.74
C ASN A 127 -12.99 19.84 12.77
N ASN A 128 -12.97 18.52 12.99
CA ASN A 128 -11.89 17.87 13.69
C ASN A 128 -10.73 17.68 12.72
N PHE A 129 -9.50 17.76 13.22
CA PHE A 129 -8.34 17.60 12.35
C PHE A 129 -7.19 16.91 13.05
N ILE A 130 -6.32 16.31 12.23
CA ILE A 130 -5.00 15.84 12.63
C ILE A 130 -3.96 16.62 11.83
N VAL A 131 -2.80 16.81 12.44
CA VAL A 131 -1.67 17.53 11.83
C VAL A 131 -0.57 16.54 11.50
N LEU A 132 0.01 16.67 10.31
CA LEU A 132 1.32 16.09 9.99
C LEU A 132 2.36 17.22 10.06
N THR A 133 3.35 17.07 10.93
CA THR A 133 4.45 18.03 11.10
C THR A 133 5.80 17.35 10.90
N GLU A 134 6.74 18.04 10.25
CA GLU A 134 8.15 17.63 10.18
C GLU A 134 8.91 18.05 11.45
N SER A 135 9.69 17.13 12.01
CA SER A 135 10.51 17.38 13.20
C SER A 135 11.62 18.40 12.93
N GLY A 136 11.73 19.38 13.82
CA GLY A 136 12.66 20.51 13.66
C GLY A 136 12.10 21.68 12.86
N GLY A 137 10.89 21.55 12.30
CA GLY A 137 10.11 22.68 11.79
C GLY A 137 9.65 23.62 12.90
N GLU A 138 9.14 24.80 12.52
CA GLU A 138 8.44 25.66 13.48
C GLU A 138 7.30 24.85 14.11
N ALA A 139 7.17 24.92 15.45
CA ALA A 139 6.07 24.26 16.13
C ALA A 139 4.75 24.71 15.49
N PHE A 140 3.81 23.79 15.31
CA PHE A 140 2.48 24.11 14.80
C PHE A 140 1.91 25.39 15.45
N LEU A 141 1.70 26.43 14.62
CA LEU A 141 1.36 27.76 15.11
C LEU A 141 -0.14 28.00 15.02
N THR A 142 -0.67 28.76 15.98
CA THR A 142 -2.05 29.24 15.96
C THR A 142 -2.40 29.97 14.66
N ASP A 143 -1.43 30.67 14.06
CA ASP A 143 -1.65 31.42 12.82
C ASP A 143 -1.88 30.50 11.61
N ASP A 144 -1.27 29.31 11.57
CA ASP A 144 -1.51 28.32 10.50
C ASP A 144 -2.97 27.87 10.54
N ILE A 145 -3.47 27.58 11.75
CA ILE A 145 -4.84 27.15 12.03
C ILE A 145 -5.84 28.22 11.61
N LEU A 146 -5.59 29.46 12.01
CA LEU A 146 -6.45 30.59 11.70
C LEU A 146 -6.48 30.85 10.19
N SER A 147 -5.35 30.70 9.50
CA SER A 147 -5.30 30.83 8.04
C SER A 147 -6.08 29.72 7.32
N ALA A 148 -6.11 28.50 7.88
CA ALA A 148 -6.96 27.39 7.43
C ALA A 148 -8.42 27.51 7.91
N SER A 149 -8.79 28.57 8.65
CA SER A 149 -10.11 28.73 9.26
C SER A 149 -10.52 27.63 10.25
N LEU A 150 -9.54 26.93 10.83
CA LEU A 150 -9.75 25.83 11.78
C LEU A 150 -9.80 26.35 13.23
N ASN A 151 -10.29 25.53 14.16
CA ASN A 151 -10.31 25.86 15.60
C ASN A 151 -9.34 24.94 16.34
N PRO A 152 -8.29 25.44 17.00
CA PRO A 152 -7.31 24.61 17.71
C PRO A 152 -7.93 23.63 18.71
N ALA A 153 -9.10 23.97 19.27
CA ALA A 153 -9.82 23.13 20.22
C ALA A 153 -10.39 21.82 19.62
N ASN A 154 -10.47 21.72 18.29
CA ASN A 154 -11.00 20.54 17.59
C ASN A 154 -9.90 19.54 17.16
N LEU A 155 -8.63 19.85 17.45
CA LEU A 155 -7.49 18.98 17.15
C LEU A 155 -7.66 17.60 17.83
N GLN A 156 -7.59 16.52 17.06
CA GLN A 156 -7.69 15.14 17.57
C GLN A 156 -6.35 14.54 17.95
N GLY A 157 -5.26 15.03 17.34
CA GLY A 157 -3.90 14.53 17.57
C GLY A 157 -2.90 15.09 16.55
N GLN A 158 -1.62 14.83 16.79
CA GLN A 158 -0.52 15.29 15.94
C GLN A 158 0.39 14.10 15.60
N ASP A 159 0.58 13.86 14.30
CA ASP A 159 1.62 12.98 13.77
C ASP A 159 2.88 13.81 13.51
N ILE A 160 3.99 13.35 14.09
CA ILE A 160 5.31 13.99 13.94
C ILE A 160 6.19 13.05 13.14
N VAL A 161 6.72 13.55 12.03
CA VAL A 161 7.66 12.83 11.17
C VAL A 161 9.07 13.37 11.39
N ASP A 162 10.00 12.52 11.84
CA ASP A 162 11.42 12.84 11.83
C ASP A 162 12.01 12.62 10.44
N LEU A 163 12.24 13.70 9.68
CA LEU A 163 12.93 13.62 8.40
C LEU A 163 14.45 13.78 8.59
N PRO A 164 15.27 12.75 8.26
CA PRO A 164 16.72 12.87 8.38
C PRO A 164 17.33 13.76 7.27
N ALA A 165 16.59 14.03 6.20
CA ALA A 165 16.95 14.93 5.11
C ALA A 165 15.71 15.30 4.27
N ALA A 166 15.78 16.43 3.57
CA ALA A 166 14.95 16.70 2.41
C ALA A 166 15.05 15.53 1.40
N GLU A 167 14.01 15.28 0.59
CA GLU A 167 14.01 14.30 -0.52
C GLU A 167 13.80 12.83 -0.12
N SER A 168 13.01 12.56 0.92
CA SER A 168 12.72 11.20 1.38
C SER A 168 11.23 10.85 1.20
N SER A 169 10.94 9.57 0.90
CA SER A 169 9.59 9.04 1.15
C SER A 169 9.51 8.56 2.58
N VAL A 170 8.40 8.80 3.27
CA VAL A 170 8.23 8.38 4.66
C VAL A 170 6.92 7.64 4.85
N GLY A 171 7.03 6.41 5.36
CA GLY A 171 5.88 5.58 5.70
C GLY A 171 5.69 5.50 7.22
N ARG A 172 4.42 5.41 7.63
CA ARG A 172 4.00 5.06 8.98
C ARG A 172 4.08 3.55 9.17
N PHE A 173 4.73 3.13 10.23
CA PHE A 173 4.88 1.73 10.62
C PHE A 173 4.21 1.53 11.98
N PRO A 174 3.04 0.86 12.03
CA PRO A 174 2.32 0.62 13.30
C PRO A 174 3.09 -0.39 14.14
N ASP A 175 3.87 0.04 15.13
CA ASP A 175 4.75 -0.88 15.87
C ASP A 175 4.13 -1.58 17.09
N GLY A 176 2.94 -1.13 17.49
CA GLY A 176 2.17 -1.67 18.61
C GLY A 176 2.47 -1.02 19.96
N GLU A 177 3.53 -0.24 20.08
CA GLU A 177 3.90 0.53 21.27
C GLU A 177 3.87 2.05 20.98
N ALA A 178 4.19 2.45 19.74
CA ALA A 178 3.98 3.77 19.15
C ALA A 178 3.86 3.66 17.61
N ASP A 179 3.13 4.58 16.97
CA ASP A 179 3.27 4.71 15.52
C ASP A 179 4.62 5.35 15.21
N SER A 180 5.45 4.68 14.41
CA SER A 180 6.79 5.16 14.05
C SER A 180 6.84 5.57 12.59
N TRP A 181 7.52 6.67 12.28
CA TRP A 181 7.78 7.11 10.91
C TRP A 181 9.19 6.72 10.51
N GLN A 182 9.36 6.17 9.31
CA GLN A 182 10.68 5.77 8.81
C GLN A 182 10.89 6.31 7.40
N ASN A 183 12.12 6.74 7.12
CA ASN A 183 12.54 7.04 5.76
C ASN A 183 12.59 5.75 4.94
N THR A 184 11.80 5.71 3.89
CA THR A 184 11.71 4.61 2.94
C THR A 184 12.41 5.02 1.66
N GLN A 185 13.36 4.20 1.20
CA GLN A 185 14.20 4.46 0.02
C GLN A 185 13.41 4.60 -1.31
N GLY A 186 12.12 4.26 -1.33
CA GLY A 186 11.23 4.40 -2.47
C GLY A 186 9.78 4.63 -2.03
N PRO A 187 9.01 5.44 -2.78
CA PRO A 187 7.60 5.72 -2.47
C PRO A 187 6.74 4.49 -2.73
N THR A 188 5.79 4.23 -1.83
CA THR A 188 4.93 3.04 -1.87
C THR A 188 3.46 3.17 -2.26
N PRO A 189 2.85 4.33 -2.58
CA PRO A 189 1.53 4.31 -3.19
C PRO A 189 1.72 3.60 -4.53
N GLY A 190 1.17 2.41 -4.65
CA GLY A 190 1.37 1.61 -5.86
C GLY A 190 1.80 0.16 -5.67
N GLU A 191 2.28 -0.22 -4.48
CA GLU A 191 2.97 -1.52 -4.33
C GLU A 191 1.97 -2.69 -4.39
N PRO A 192 2.06 -3.55 -5.43
CA PRO A 192 1.01 -4.51 -5.69
C PRO A 192 1.23 -5.82 -4.91
N ASN A 193 0.16 -6.44 -4.38
CA ASN A 193 0.21 -7.75 -3.72
C ASN A 193 0.23 -8.90 -4.74
N CYS A 194 1.33 -9.17 -5.42
CA CYS A 194 1.31 -10.02 -6.60
C CYS A 194 2.21 -11.27 -6.52
N PHE A 195 1.83 -12.27 -7.31
CA PHE A 195 2.66 -13.42 -7.66
C PHE A 195 3.68 -13.02 -8.73
N LEU A 196 4.91 -13.52 -8.65
CA LEU A 196 5.85 -13.38 -9.76
C LEU A 196 5.60 -14.45 -10.83
N ALA A 197 6.01 -14.13 -12.06
CA ALA A 197 6.00 -15.06 -13.19
C ALA A 197 6.61 -16.43 -12.82
N GLY A 198 6.02 -17.51 -13.32
CA GLY A 198 6.43 -18.88 -13.08
C GLY A 198 5.85 -19.52 -11.81
N THR A 199 5.17 -18.74 -10.96
CA THR A 199 4.44 -19.27 -9.80
C THR A 199 3.34 -20.22 -10.26
N ARG A 200 3.32 -21.44 -9.75
CA ARG A 200 2.32 -22.44 -10.12
C ARG A 200 1.11 -22.41 -9.20
N ILE A 201 -0.06 -22.24 -9.80
CA ILE A 201 -1.35 -22.26 -9.14
C ILE A 201 -1.99 -23.63 -9.33
N ALA A 202 -2.53 -24.19 -8.25
CA ALA A 202 -3.22 -25.46 -8.32
C ALA A 202 -4.56 -25.33 -9.05
N THR A 203 -4.82 -26.25 -9.96
CA THR A 203 -6.08 -26.45 -10.67
C THR A 203 -6.57 -27.87 -10.44
N PRO A 204 -7.85 -28.18 -10.72
CA PRO A 204 -8.35 -29.56 -10.62
C PRO A 204 -7.55 -30.57 -11.47
N ASP A 205 -6.96 -30.11 -12.58
CA ASP A 205 -6.23 -30.94 -13.55
C ASP A 205 -4.70 -30.91 -13.37
N GLY A 206 -4.19 -30.20 -12.37
CA GLY A 206 -2.77 -30.12 -12.07
C GLY A 206 -2.33 -28.74 -11.63
N HIS A 207 -1.26 -28.22 -12.22
CA HIS A 207 -0.72 -26.92 -11.87
C HIS A 207 -0.46 -26.09 -13.13
N VAL A 208 -0.90 -24.84 -13.11
CA VAL A 208 -0.76 -23.89 -14.22
C VAL A 208 0.07 -22.71 -13.73
N ALA A 209 0.99 -22.21 -14.57
CA ALA A 209 1.74 -21.00 -14.23
C ALA A 209 0.79 -19.81 -14.20
N VAL A 210 0.98 -18.88 -13.26
CA VAL A 210 0.05 -17.75 -13.06
C VAL A 210 -0.11 -16.90 -14.32
N GLU A 211 0.95 -16.75 -15.12
CA GLU A 211 0.93 -16.04 -16.41
C GLU A 211 0.15 -16.74 -17.52
N ASP A 212 -0.10 -18.06 -17.38
CA ASP A 212 -0.82 -18.88 -18.35
C ASP A 212 -2.30 -19.03 -18.01
N LEU A 213 -2.72 -18.63 -16.80
CA LEU A 213 -4.12 -18.62 -16.38
C LEU A 213 -4.95 -17.64 -17.19
N ARG A 214 -6.20 -18.00 -17.44
CA ARG A 214 -7.16 -17.22 -18.22
C ARG A 214 -8.47 -17.06 -17.47
N VAL A 215 -9.22 -16.02 -17.86
CA VAL A 215 -10.59 -15.81 -17.41
C VAL A 215 -11.42 -17.06 -17.72
N GLY A 216 -12.13 -17.57 -16.71
CA GLY A 216 -12.94 -18.78 -16.79
C GLY A 216 -12.20 -20.07 -16.40
N ASP A 217 -10.88 -20.03 -16.25
CA ASP A 217 -10.14 -21.18 -15.70
C ASP A 217 -10.59 -21.46 -14.25
N THR A 218 -10.48 -22.72 -13.84
CA THR A 218 -10.80 -23.15 -12.49
C THR A 218 -9.52 -23.48 -11.72
N ILE A 219 -9.37 -22.87 -10.55
CA ILE A 219 -8.27 -23.10 -9.61
C ILE A 219 -8.78 -23.74 -8.32
N LEU A 220 -7.88 -24.22 -7.47
CA LEU A 220 -8.22 -24.81 -6.17
C LEU A 220 -8.00 -23.81 -5.03
N SER A 221 -9.03 -23.64 -4.20
CA SER A 221 -8.89 -23.01 -2.88
C SER A 221 -8.17 -23.93 -1.90
N ALA A 222 -7.67 -23.36 -0.80
CA ALA A 222 -6.97 -24.12 0.24
C ALA A 222 -7.85 -25.15 0.97
N ASP A 223 -9.17 -24.99 0.97
CA ASP A 223 -10.13 -25.98 1.48
C ASP A 223 -10.52 -27.05 0.44
N GLY A 224 -9.96 -26.98 -0.77
CA GLY A 224 -10.16 -27.94 -1.86
C GLY A 224 -11.37 -27.65 -2.75
N ALA A 225 -12.05 -26.53 -2.57
CA ALA A 225 -13.10 -26.10 -3.49
C ALA A 225 -12.53 -25.61 -4.83
N SER A 226 -13.35 -25.71 -5.87
CA SER A 226 -13.04 -25.18 -7.20
C SER A 226 -13.51 -23.73 -7.31
N VAL A 227 -12.61 -22.86 -7.74
CA VAL A 227 -12.82 -21.40 -7.78
C VAL A 227 -12.59 -20.91 -9.20
N ALA A 228 -13.53 -20.15 -9.74
CA ALA A 228 -13.39 -19.55 -11.06
C ALA A 228 -12.47 -18.32 -11.00
N VAL A 229 -11.51 -18.28 -11.92
CA VAL A 229 -10.71 -17.09 -12.20
C VAL A 229 -11.57 -16.12 -12.99
N LEU A 230 -11.85 -14.96 -12.41
CA LEU A 230 -12.59 -13.89 -13.09
C LEU A 230 -11.63 -12.97 -13.84
N TRP A 231 -10.45 -12.73 -13.29
CA TRP A 231 -9.45 -11.93 -13.98
C TRP A 231 -8.04 -12.27 -13.52
N VAL A 232 -7.07 -12.10 -14.41
CA VAL A 232 -5.65 -12.16 -14.10
C VAL A 232 -5.06 -10.80 -14.44
N GLY A 233 -4.90 -9.95 -13.42
CA GLY A 233 -4.22 -8.67 -13.55
C GLY A 233 -2.73 -8.90 -13.76
N ARG A 234 -2.11 -8.14 -14.67
CA ARG A 234 -0.65 -8.17 -14.88
C ARG A 234 -0.08 -6.76 -14.79
N GLN A 235 1.08 -6.63 -14.17
CA GLN A 235 1.77 -5.35 -14.03
C GLN A 235 3.26 -5.56 -14.27
N THR A 236 3.84 -4.72 -15.14
CA THR A 236 5.27 -4.74 -15.44
C THR A 236 6.01 -3.75 -14.57
N VAL A 237 6.94 -4.24 -13.76
CA VAL A 237 7.74 -3.45 -12.82
C VAL A 237 9.16 -3.29 -13.35
N ALA A 238 9.60 -2.05 -13.57
CA ALA A 238 10.96 -1.77 -14.04
C ALA A 238 11.96 -1.80 -12.86
N THR A 239 13.06 -2.56 -12.98
CA THR A 239 14.08 -2.66 -11.91
C THR A 239 15.08 -1.50 -11.94
N ARG A 240 15.13 -0.73 -13.04
CA ARG A 240 16.04 0.42 -13.22
C ARG A 240 15.92 1.50 -12.14
N PHE A 241 14.84 1.48 -11.36
CA PHE A 241 14.58 2.40 -10.27
C PHE A 241 14.81 1.81 -8.88
N ALA A 242 15.27 0.56 -8.79
CA ALA A 242 15.49 -0.23 -7.57
C ALA A 242 14.36 -0.06 -6.54
N PRO A 243 13.40 -1.01 -6.44
CA PRO A 243 12.48 -1.01 -5.31
C PRO A 243 13.27 -0.89 -4.01
N ALA A 244 12.76 -0.16 -3.01
CA ALA A 244 13.40 -0.13 -1.69
C ALA A 244 13.63 -1.57 -1.23
N ASP A 245 14.72 -1.84 -0.50
CA ASP A 245 15.07 -3.22 -0.09
C ASP A 245 13.90 -3.98 0.58
N ARG A 246 13.00 -3.26 1.27
CA ARG A 246 11.80 -3.80 1.93
C ARG A 246 10.67 -4.24 0.98
N LEU A 247 10.72 -3.76 -0.25
CA LEU A 247 9.72 -3.92 -1.32
C LEU A 247 10.21 -4.87 -2.41
N MET A 248 11.48 -5.25 -2.32
CA MET A 248 12.04 -6.29 -3.16
C MET A 248 11.17 -7.54 -3.02
N PRO A 249 10.80 -8.18 -4.15
CA PRO A 249 10.08 -9.44 -4.11
C PRO A 249 10.74 -10.42 -3.16
N VAL A 250 9.97 -11.21 -2.44
CA VAL A 250 10.47 -12.21 -1.51
C VAL A 250 10.48 -13.57 -2.19
N CYS A 251 11.60 -14.27 -2.08
CA CYS A 251 11.71 -15.68 -2.41
C CYS A 251 11.59 -16.51 -1.13
N ILE A 252 10.59 -17.37 -1.08
CA ILE A 252 10.44 -18.44 -0.09
C ILE A 252 10.96 -19.71 -0.76
N SER A 253 12.14 -20.17 -0.36
CA SER A 253 12.75 -21.38 -0.93
C SER A 253 11.84 -22.60 -0.72
N ALA A 254 11.93 -23.59 -1.61
CA ALA A 254 11.23 -24.86 -1.45
C ALA A 254 11.44 -25.46 -0.04
N GLY A 255 10.35 -25.86 0.63
CA GLY A 255 10.37 -26.44 1.97
C GLY A 255 10.51 -25.48 3.15
N ALA A 256 10.72 -24.17 2.91
CA ALA A 256 11.06 -23.19 3.97
C ALA A 256 9.94 -22.87 4.97
N LEU A 257 8.69 -23.26 4.71
CA LEU A 257 7.55 -23.05 5.61
C LEU A 257 7.26 -24.25 6.51
N GLY A 258 7.98 -25.36 6.32
CA GLY A 258 7.73 -26.65 6.95
C GLY A 258 6.93 -27.60 6.05
N ASP A 259 6.89 -28.88 6.44
CA ASP A 259 6.14 -29.96 5.76
C ASP A 259 6.45 -30.12 4.26
N GLY A 260 7.64 -29.69 3.82
CA GLY A 260 8.04 -29.72 2.41
C GLY A 260 7.40 -28.63 1.55
N LEU A 261 6.85 -27.57 2.17
CA LEU A 261 6.23 -26.43 1.49
C LEU A 261 7.09 -25.16 1.57
N PRO A 262 7.10 -24.32 0.52
CA PRO A 262 6.47 -24.52 -0.79
C PRO A 262 7.11 -25.68 -1.57
N LEU A 263 6.39 -26.26 -2.54
CA LEU A 263 6.93 -27.38 -3.35
C LEU A 263 8.09 -26.97 -4.26
N ARG A 264 8.13 -25.70 -4.63
CA ARG A 264 9.19 -25.02 -5.38
C ARG A 264 9.42 -23.66 -4.76
N ASP A 265 10.48 -22.98 -5.17
CA ASP A 265 10.67 -21.58 -4.79
C ASP A 265 9.45 -20.75 -5.18
N LEU A 266 8.82 -20.15 -4.18
CA LEU A 266 7.67 -19.27 -4.34
C LEU A 266 8.14 -17.83 -4.25
N ARG A 267 7.92 -17.07 -5.33
CA ARG A 267 8.32 -15.66 -5.43
C ARG A 267 7.07 -14.77 -5.46
N LEU A 268 7.02 -13.83 -4.54
CA LEU A 268 5.89 -12.93 -4.32
C LEU A 268 6.39 -11.51 -4.10
N THR A 269 5.55 -10.49 -4.25
CA THR A 269 5.88 -9.17 -3.67
C THR A 269 5.87 -9.24 -2.14
N ALA A 270 6.58 -8.32 -1.48
CA ALA A 270 6.78 -8.38 -0.04
C ALA A 270 5.47 -8.31 0.77
N ASP A 271 4.46 -7.61 0.25
CA ASP A 271 3.17 -7.43 0.93
C ASP A 271 2.10 -8.46 0.56
N HIS A 272 2.38 -9.38 -0.37
CA HIS A 272 1.47 -10.49 -0.66
C HIS A 272 1.40 -11.45 0.53
N ALA A 273 0.20 -11.74 1.03
CA ALA A 273 0.04 -12.59 2.21
C ALA A 273 -0.21 -14.07 1.91
N LEU A 274 0.38 -14.89 2.78
CA LEU A 274 0.16 -16.32 2.87
C LEU A 274 -0.71 -16.63 4.07
N MET A 275 -1.62 -17.59 3.94
CA MET A 275 -2.42 -18.08 5.05
C MET A 275 -1.62 -19.13 5.83
N ILE A 276 -1.17 -18.76 7.02
CA ILE A 276 -0.34 -19.61 7.88
C ILE A 276 -1.00 -19.69 9.26
N ASP A 277 -1.32 -20.91 9.69
CA ASP A 277 -1.91 -21.18 11.01
C ASP A 277 -3.18 -20.34 11.29
N GLY A 278 -3.97 -20.06 10.25
CA GLY A 278 -5.23 -19.30 10.34
C GLY A 278 -5.10 -17.77 10.33
N VAL A 279 -3.91 -17.26 9.99
CA VAL A 279 -3.60 -15.83 9.94
C VAL A 279 -2.97 -15.50 8.57
N LEU A 280 -3.30 -14.36 7.98
CA LEU A 280 -2.63 -13.85 6.79
C LEU A 280 -1.29 -13.23 7.19
N VAL A 281 -0.20 -13.66 6.58
CA VAL A 281 1.15 -13.20 6.89
C VAL A 281 1.83 -12.72 5.61
N ASN A 282 2.17 -11.43 5.55
CA ASN A 282 2.90 -10.85 4.42
C ASN A 282 4.24 -11.57 4.23
N ALA A 283 4.62 -11.84 2.98
CA ALA A 283 5.86 -12.55 2.67
C ALA A 283 7.12 -11.85 3.26
N GLY A 284 7.14 -10.52 3.27
CA GLY A 284 8.19 -9.69 3.87
C GLY A 284 8.33 -9.89 5.37
N ALA A 285 7.25 -10.18 6.08
CA ALA A 285 7.29 -10.46 7.52
C ALA A 285 7.99 -11.79 7.83
N LEU A 286 8.03 -12.72 6.86
CA LEU A 286 8.62 -14.06 7.00
C LEU A 286 10.13 -14.09 6.72
N VAL A 287 10.71 -13.00 6.22
CA VAL A 287 12.13 -12.92 5.87
C VAL A 287 13.02 -13.30 7.06
N ASN A 288 13.83 -14.33 6.88
CA ASN A 288 14.75 -14.86 7.89
C ASN A 288 16.23 -14.76 7.46
N GLY A 289 16.49 -14.22 6.26
CA GLY A 289 17.83 -13.98 5.73
C GLY A 289 18.53 -15.22 5.15
N THR A 290 17.84 -16.37 5.09
CA THR A 290 18.39 -17.62 4.56
C THR A 290 17.44 -18.27 3.57
N THR A 291 16.52 -19.10 4.06
CA THR A 291 15.52 -19.83 3.26
C THR A 291 14.37 -18.94 2.81
N ILE A 292 14.14 -17.81 3.48
CA ILE A 292 13.21 -16.77 3.07
C ILE A 292 13.97 -15.45 3.00
N ARG A 293 14.12 -14.92 1.79
CA ARG A 293 14.98 -13.76 1.52
C ARG A 293 14.40 -12.87 0.42
N PRO A 294 14.73 -11.57 0.41
CA PRO A 294 14.51 -10.73 -0.77
C PRO A 294 15.20 -11.32 -2.00
N VAL A 295 14.54 -11.25 -3.16
CA VAL A 295 15.09 -11.61 -4.47
C VAL A 295 16.10 -10.53 -4.85
N PRO A 296 17.37 -10.86 -5.09
CA PRO A 296 18.38 -9.90 -5.55
C PRO A 296 17.99 -9.23 -6.88
N LEU A 297 18.33 -7.94 -7.04
CA LEU A 297 18.02 -7.15 -8.24
C LEU A 297 18.58 -7.75 -9.53
N ASP A 298 19.77 -8.35 -9.47
CA ASP A 298 20.43 -9.00 -10.61
C ASP A 298 19.68 -10.25 -11.08
N GLU A 299 18.92 -10.93 -10.21
CA GLU A 299 18.03 -12.03 -10.58
C GLU A 299 16.75 -11.58 -11.30
N LEU A 300 16.32 -10.33 -11.12
CA LEU A 300 15.08 -9.79 -11.71
C LEU A 300 15.27 -9.21 -13.12
N GLY A 301 16.52 -9.02 -13.56
CA GLY A 301 16.83 -8.42 -14.86
C GLY A 301 16.48 -6.92 -14.90
N GLY A 302 16.17 -6.39 -16.09
CA GLY A 302 15.81 -4.96 -16.30
C GLY A 302 14.35 -4.60 -15.94
N SER A 303 13.50 -5.62 -15.82
CA SER A 303 12.09 -5.52 -15.44
C SER A 303 11.55 -6.92 -15.13
N TYR A 304 10.55 -7.01 -14.27
CA TYR A 304 9.83 -8.24 -13.99
C TYR A 304 8.32 -8.00 -14.08
N THR A 305 7.56 -9.06 -14.37
CA THR A 305 6.09 -8.99 -14.41
C THR A 305 5.52 -9.70 -13.19
N VAL A 306 4.55 -9.05 -12.57
CA VAL A 306 3.79 -9.58 -11.45
C VAL A 306 2.33 -9.77 -11.86
N TYR A 307 1.68 -10.74 -11.24
CA TYR A 307 0.34 -11.20 -11.57
C TYR A 307 -0.55 -11.25 -10.35
N HIS A 308 -1.82 -10.93 -10.54
CA HIS A 308 -2.83 -11.00 -9.49
C HIS A 308 -4.03 -11.79 -9.99
N ILE A 309 -4.51 -12.72 -9.18
CA ILE A 309 -5.66 -13.56 -9.53
C ILE A 309 -6.88 -13.00 -8.82
N GLU A 310 -7.88 -12.58 -9.58
CA GLU A 310 -9.18 -12.17 -9.07
C GLU A 310 -10.20 -13.31 -9.18
N THR A 311 -10.91 -13.54 -8.08
CA THR A 311 -12.02 -14.51 -8.00
C THR A 311 -13.26 -13.82 -7.45
N GLU A 312 -14.40 -14.50 -7.39
CA GLU A 312 -15.67 -13.87 -6.99
C GLU A 312 -15.60 -13.12 -5.64
N ALA A 313 -14.85 -13.65 -4.67
CA ALA A 313 -14.61 -13.07 -3.35
C ALA A 313 -13.11 -13.08 -3.01
N HIS A 314 -12.73 -12.48 -1.88
CA HIS A 314 -11.36 -12.64 -1.37
C HIS A 314 -11.20 -14.07 -0.82
N GLN A 315 -10.39 -14.88 -1.50
CA GLN A 315 -10.19 -16.29 -1.20
C GLN A 315 -8.73 -16.63 -0.90
N VAL A 316 -8.53 -17.82 -0.35
CA VAL A 316 -7.21 -18.42 -0.20
C VAL A 316 -7.10 -19.57 -1.19
N ILE A 317 -6.13 -19.48 -2.09
CA ILE A 317 -5.83 -20.44 -3.14
C ILE A 317 -4.50 -21.14 -2.88
N LEU A 318 -4.17 -22.16 -3.67
CA LEU A 318 -2.91 -22.89 -3.52
C LEU A 318 -1.89 -22.46 -4.57
N ALA A 319 -0.85 -21.75 -4.15
CA ALA A 319 0.30 -21.33 -4.95
C ALA A 319 1.56 -22.09 -4.51
N GLU A 320 2.16 -22.89 -5.38
CA GLU A 320 3.23 -23.86 -5.04
C GLU A 320 2.85 -24.77 -3.84
N ALA A 321 1.55 -25.10 -3.78
CA ALA A 321 0.86 -25.80 -2.69
C ALA A 321 0.83 -25.06 -1.33
N VAL A 322 1.20 -23.79 -1.29
CA VAL A 322 1.03 -22.92 -0.12
C VAL A 322 -0.29 -22.16 -0.23
N PRO A 323 -1.10 -22.13 0.85
CA PRO A 323 -2.26 -21.25 0.95
C PRO A 323 -1.85 -19.77 0.81
N ALA A 324 -2.29 -19.10 -0.25
CA ALA A 324 -1.98 -17.71 -0.58
C ALA A 324 -3.26 -16.95 -0.92
N GLU A 325 -3.27 -15.65 -0.65
CA GLU A 325 -4.46 -14.82 -0.86
C GLU A 325 -4.70 -14.49 -2.35
N THR A 326 -5.97 -14.34 -2.74
CA THR A 326 -6.35 -13.79 -4.05
C THR A 326 -6.43 -12.27 -4.01
N TYR A 327 -6.73 -11.64 -5.15
CA TYR A 327 -6.96 -10.20 -5.24
C TYR A 327 -8.02 -9.70 -4.28
N ILE A 328 -7.66 -8.56 -3.69
CA ILE A 328 -8.48 -7.66 -2.91
C ILE A 328 -8.14 -6.24 -3.39
N ASP A 329 -9.12 -5.34 -3.33
CA ASP A 329 -9.03 -3.97 -3.84
C ASP A 329 -8.07 -3.04 -3.07
N TYR A 330 -7.01 -3.56 -2.47
CA TYR A 330 -5.91 -2.73 -1.98
C TYR A 330 -5.30 -1.94 -3.14
N VAL A 331 -5.12 -2.59 -4.29
CA VAL A 331 -4.67 -2.00 -5.54
C VAL A 331 -5.87 -1.73 -6.43
N GLY A 332 -6.16 -0.48 -6.79
CA GLY A 332 -7.17 -0.21 -7.82
C GLY A 332 -6.80 -0.91 -9.13
N ARG A 333 -7.75 -1.52 -9.83
CA ARG A 333 -7.47 -2.32 -11.05
C ARG A 333 -6.80 -1.51 -12.16
N GLN A 334 -6.94 -0.18 -12.10
CA GLN A 334 -6.27 0.80 -12.95
C GLN A 334 -4.74 0.70 -12.96
N ALA A 335 -4.13 0.19 -11.89
CA ALA A 335 -2.67 0.04 -11.78
C ALA A 335 -2.11 -1.10 -12.64
N PHE A 336 -2.95 -2.01 -13.15
CA PHE A 336 -2.52 -3.14 -13.98
C PHE A 336 -2.46 -2.76 -15.46
N ASP A 337 -1.43 -3.24 -16.17
CA ASP A 337 -1.19 -3.00 -17.59
C ASP A 337 -2.39 -3.39 -18.47
N ASN A 338 -3.20 -4.36 -18.02
CA ASN A 338 -4.37 -4.87 -18.72
C ASN A 338 -5.71 -4.39 -18.16
N TYR A 339 -5.76 -3.28 -17.44
CA TYR A 339 -7.03 -2.72 -16.93
C TYR A 339 -8.08 -2.48 -18.01
N GLY A 340 -7.67 -2.02 -19.20
CA GLY A 340 -8.59 -1.84 -20.32
C GLY A 340 -9.30 -3.13 -20.74
N GLU A 341 -8.67 -4.29 -20.57
CA GLU A 341 -9.27 -5.61 -20.81
C GLU A 341 -10.33 -5.92 -19.73
N TYR A 342 -10.05 -5.58 -18.47
CA TYR A 342 -11.01 -5.73 -17.37
C TYR A 342 -12.27 -4.88 -17.61
N LEU A 343 -12.10 -3.59 -17.94
CA LEU A 343 -13.22 -2.71 -18.25
C LEU A 343 -14.04 -3.19 -19.44
N ALA A 344 -13.40 -3.76 -20.46
CA ALA A 344 -14.13 -4.34 -21.60
C ALA A 344 -14.97 -5.57 -21.19
N LEU A 345 -14.53 -6.34 -20.19
CA LEU A 345 -15.25 -7.51 -19.68
C LEU A 345 -16.39 -7.13 -18.73
N TYR A 346 -16.17 -6.18 -17.83
CA TYR A 346 -17.05 -5.93 -16.68
C TYR A 346 -17.71 -4.54 -16.67
N GLY A 347 -17.23 -3.60 -17.49
CA GLY A 347 -17.78 -2.25 -17.64
C GLY A 347 -17.46 -1.27 -16.51
N ALA A 348 -17.25 -1.76 -15.29
CA ALA A 348 -16.85 -0.97 -14.13
C ALA A 348 -16.13 -1.85 -13.09
N ASP A 349 -15.40 -1.20 -12.20
CA ASP A 349 -14.77 -1.84 -11.05
C ASP A 349 -15.81 -2.39 -10.09
N ARG A 350 -15.49 -3.51 -9.43
CA ARG A 350 -16.32 -4.09 -8.36
C ARG A 350 -15.53 -4.17 -7.07
N ALA A 351 -16.24 -3.98 -5.96
CA ALA A 351 -15.67 -4.17 -4.64
C ALA A 351 -15.63 -5.65 -4.25
N ILE A 352 -14.53 -6.08 -3.65
CA ILE A 352 -14.29 -7.38 -3.05
C ILE A 352 -14.01 -7.15 -1.56
N ALA A 353 -14.90 -7.64 -0.71
CA ALA A 353 -14.72 -7.55 0.73
C ALA A 353 -13.53 -8.42 1.18
N GLU A 354 -12.71 -7.89 2.08
CA GLU A 354 -11.66 -8.67 2.71
C GLU A 354 -12.22 -9.81 3.54
N MET A 355 -11.51 -10.93 3.57
CA MET A 355 -11.79 -11.99 4.53
C MET A 355 -11.51 -11.53 5.96
N GLY A 356 -12.42 -11.85 6.88
CA GLY A 356 -12.34 -11.46 8.29
C GLY A 356 -11.35 -12.28 9.11
N VAL A 357 -10.11 -12.43 8.64
CA VAL A 357 -9.02 -13.11 9.35
C VAL A 357 -7.96 -12.11 9.79
N PRO A 358 -7.24 -12.35 10.90
CA PRO A 358 -6.16 -11.46 11.31
C PRO A 358 -5.04 -11.42 10.28
N ARG A 359 -4.35 -10.27 10.18
CA ARG A 359 -3.19 -10.06 9.31
C ARG A 359 -1.94 -9.68 10.11
N ILE A 360 -0.80 -10.24 9.73
CA ILE A 360 0.53 -9.91 10.22
C ILE A 360 1.31 -9.29 9.07
N THR A 361 1.67 -8.02 9.21
CA THR A 361 2.42 -7.26 8.21
C THR A 361 3.89 -7.11 8.56
N SER A 362 4.31 -7.48 9.78
CA SER A 362 5.69 -7.31 10.24
C SER A 362 6.24 -8.48 11.04
N ALA A 363 7.54 -8.73 10.94
CA ALA A 363 8.22 -9.83 11.64
C ALA A 363 8.02 -9.79 13.17
N ARG A 364 7.91 -8.60 13.77
CA ARG A 364 7.70 -8.40 15.22
C ARG A 364 6.31 -8.86 15.71
N GLN A 365 5.34 -9.01 14.81
CA GLN A 365 4.01 -9.53 15.12
C GLN A 365 3.93 -11.05 14.95
N LEU A 366 4.94 -11.71 14.37
CA LEU A 366 4.94 -13.16 14.21
C LEU A 366 4.84 -13.88 15.57
N PRO A 367 3.92 -14.85 15.71
CA PRO A 367 3.82 -15.68 16.90
C PRO A 367 5.16 -16.40 17.20
N PRO A 368 5.52 -16.59 18.49
CA PRO A 368 6.75 -17.26 18.86
C PRO A 368 6.91 -18.67 18.24
N ALA A 369 5.82 -19.42 18.10
CA ALA A 369 5.82 -20.74 17.49
C ALA A 369 6.20 -20.69 16.00
N LEU A 370 5.67 -19.71 15.26
CA LEU A 370 5.99 -19.49 13.84
C LEU A 370 7.44 -19.06 13.67
N ARG A 371 7.93 -18.11 14.49
CA ARG A 371 9.35 -17.73 14.48
C ARG A 371 10.27 -18.91 14.74
N ALA A 372 9.94 -19.76 15.71
CA ALA A 372 10.73 -20.95 16.03
C ALA A 372 10.69 -22.00 14.91
N ARG A 373 9.62 -22.08 14.11
CA ARG A 373 9.57 -22.90 12.90
C ARG A 373 10.55 -22.36 11.86
N LEU A 374 10.46 -21.07 11.53
CA LEU A 374 11.30 -20.42 10.52
C LEU A 374 12.80 -20.39 10.89
N ALA A 375 13.14 -20.44 12.19
CA ALA A 375 14.51 -20.46 12.67
C ALA A 375 15.15 -21.87 12.62
N ARG A 376 14.35 -22.94 12.59
CA ARG A 376 14.88 -24.32 12.57
C ARG A 376 15.55 -24.68 11.25
N ASP A 377 15.11 -24.05 10.16
CA ASP A 377 15.66 -24.25 8.82
C ASP A 377 16.96 -23.45 8.57
N ILE A 378 17.43 -22.69 9.56
CA ILE A 378 18.75 -22.01 9.54
C ILE A 378 19.87 -22.98 9.98
N ALA A 379 19.53 -24.07 10.69
CA ALA A 379 20.48 -24.95 11.37
C ALA A 379 20.64 -26.35 10.73
N ALA A 380 19.97 -26.61 9.61
CA ALA A 380 20.09 -27.82 8.79
C ALA A 380 20.80 -27.49 7.47
#